data_AF-A0A1I7RRZ5-F1
#
_entry.id   AF-A0A1I7RRZ5-F1
#
_cell.length_a   1.000
_cell.length_b   1.000
_cell.length_c   1.000
_cell.angle_alpha   90.00
_cell.angle_beta   90.00
_cell.angle_gamma   90.00
#
_symmetry.space_group_name_H-M   'P 1'
#
loop_
_entity.id
_entity.type
_entity.pdbx_description
1 polymer ?
#
loop_
_entity_poly.entity_id
_entity_poly.type
_entity_poly.pdbx_seq_one_letter_code
_entity_poly.pdbx_strand_id
1 'polypeptide(L)'
;MALLEEELRSILNSLSYLSAQGDLPVQTFATLVKNARTDVLVEHLHQRWLSDSNFGNAAARIVAYIHRDNPNDMKLPSKVLSLSLDDYKKRYEMRRSDRKMFRNYCRSLVELMPIFFDIDKYMGTSLVRPLFDCMFILTESNPDDGDLLCVAQILIRSGQLLYELDPHVCDKIIMKCRLSLCSNDIRLSDLTRFSLLNAADLWTYRWNLQAMPYCLLQFYQAQYEAYHLNEYEDKRWLPQGMYQSSTTTLAPSSVSSFSKLTNDDFESIV
;
A
#
# COMPACT_ATOMS: atom_id res chain seq x y z
N MET A 1 12.06 -8.10 -30.44
CA MET A 1 11.89 -7.21 -29.27
C MET A 1 10.41 -6.92 -29.02
N ALA A 2 9.65 -6.39 -29.99
CA ALA A 2 8.21 -6.13 -29.82
C ALA A 2 7.37 -7.32 -29.31
N LEU A 3 7.61 -8.53 -29.82
CA LEU A 3 6.91 -9.75 -29.39
C LEU A 3 7.11 -10.07 -27.89
N LEU A 4 8.28 -9.78 -27.34
CA LEU A 4 8.61 -10.03 -25.94
C LEU A 4 7.99 -8.98 -25.02
N GLU A 5 7.87 -7.74 -25.50
CA GLU A 5 7.20 -6.64 -24.80
C GLU A 5 5.67 -6.82 -24.78
N GLU A 6 5.07 -7.31 -25.87
CA GLU A 6 3.65 -7.65 -25.91
C GLU A 6 3.31 -8.82 -24.97
N GLU A 7 4.15 -9.85 -24.95
CA GLU A 7 4.00 -10.98 -24.03
C GLU A 7 4.13 -10.52 -22.56
N LEU A 8 5.13 -9.68 -22.27
CA LEU A 8 5.31 -9.08 -20.95
C LEU A 8 4.09 -8.25 -20.52
N ARG A 9 3.57 -7.41 -21.41
CA ARG A 9 2.37 -6.60 -21.16
C ARG A 9 1.14 -7.46 -20.93
N SER A 10 0.99 -8.55 -21.68
CA SER A 10 -0.10 -9.52 -21.52
C SER A 10 -0.04 -10.22 -20.15
N ILE A 11 1.16 -10.64 -19.72
CA ILE A 11 1.36 -11.24 -18.41
C ILE A 11 1.04 -10.24 -17.29
N LEU A 12 1.51 -9.00 -17.37
CA LEU A 12 1.23 -7.97 -16.36
C LEU A 12 -0.25 -7.57 -16.31
N ASN A 13 -0.95 -7.56 -17.45
CA ASN A 13 -2.41 -7.41 -17.51
C ASN A 13 -3.10 -8.54 -16.75
N SER A 14 -2.69 -9.78 -17.01
CA SER A 14 -3.24 -10.97 -16.36
C SER A 14 -2.97 -10.93 -14.85
N LEU A 15 -1.79 -10.48 -14.44
CA LEU A 15 -1.45 -10.26 -13.03
C LEU A 15 -2.25 -9.13 -12.38
N SER A 16 -2.66 -8.11 -13.13
CA SER A 16 -3.53 -7.05 -12.60
C SER A 16 -4.91 -7.62 -12.24
N TYR A 17 -5.46 -8.45 -13.14
CA TYR A 17 -6.71 -9.17 -12.90
C TYR A 17 -6.61 -10.19 -11.76
N LEU A 18 -5.53 -10.98 -11.73
CA LEU A 18 -5.29 -11.99 -10.69
C LEU A 18 -4.97 -11.34 -9.33
N SER A 19 -4.24 -10.22 -9.32
CA SER A 19 -4.00 -9.40 -8.12
C SER A 19 -5.33 -8.95 -7.51
N ALA A 20 -6.29 -8.51 -8.33
CA ALA A 20 -7.62 -8.13 -7.84
C ALA A 20 -8.38 -9.32 -7.20
N GLN A 21 -8.06 -10.56 -7.58
CA GLN A 21 -8.67 -11.78 -7.03
C GLN A 21 -7.93 -12.40 -5.84
N GLY A 22 -6.73 -11.90 -5.49
CA GLY A 22 -5.96 -12.31 -4.31
C GLY A 22 -4.93 -13.41 -4.54
N ASP A 23 -5.08 -14.20 -5.61
CA ASP A 23 -4.13 -15.24 -5.99
C ASP A 23 -3.15 -14.74 -7.05
N LEU A 24 -1.87 -14.65 -6.70
CA LEU A 24 -0.79 -14.40 -7.67
C LEU A 24 -0.05 -15.72 -7.91
N PRO A 25 -0.13 -16.32 -9.12
CA PRO A 25 0.53 -17.59 -9.39
C PRO A 25 2.05 -17.39 -9.41
N VAL A 26 2.75 -18.10 -8.53
CA VAL A 26 4.23 -18.08 -8.42
C VAL A 26 4.90 -18.42 -9.76
N GLN A 27 4.26 -19.29 -10.56
CA GLN A 27 4.74 -19.67 -11.90
C GLN A 27 4.74 -18.51 -12.89
N THR A 28 3.80 -17.56 -12.76
CA THR A 28 3.73 -16.37 -13.62
C THR A 28 4.91 -15.44 -13.36
N PHE A 29 5.35 -15.32 -12.10
CA PHE A 29 6.57 -14.59 -11.76
C PHE A 29 7.81 -15.26 -12.33
N ALA A 30 7.95 -16.59 -12.20
CA ALA A 30 9.10 -17.31 -12.73
C ALA A 30 9.31 -17.09 -14.25
N THR A 31 8.22 -17.01 -15.03
CA THR A 31 8.27 -16.72 -16.47
C THR A 31 8.69 -15.27 -16.76
N LEU A 32 8.18 -14.32 -15.96
CA LEU A 32 8.57 -12.90 -16.01
C LEU A 32 10.07 -12.70 -15.75
N VAL A 33 10.60 -13.35 -14.71
CA VAL A 33 12.01 -13.23 -14.28
C VAL A 33 12.97 -13.81 -15.33
N LYS A 34 12.62 -14.94 -15.94
CA LYS A 34 13.52 -15.64 -16.87
C LYS A 34 13.67 -14.95 -18.22
N ASN A 35 12.67 -14.19 -18.66
CA ASN A 35 12.61 -13.70 -20.04
C ASN A 35 12.72 -12.17 -20.16
N ALA A 36 12.42 -11.39 -19.12
CA ALA A 36 12.41 -9.93 -19.23
C ALA A 36 13.77 -9.30 -18.85
N ARG A 37 14.23 -8.32 -19.65
CA ARG A 37 15.31 -7.42 -19.23
C ARG A 37 14.84 -6.58 -18.04
N THR A 38 15.69 -6.43 -17.03
CA THR A 38 15.40 -5.68 -15.80
C THR A 38 14.87 -4.27 -16.09
N ASP A 39 15.45 -3.56 -17.05
CA ASP A 39 15.05 -2.18 -17.41
C ASP A 39 13.58 -2.12 -17.85
N VAL A 40 13.23 -3.00 -18.78
CA VAL A 40 11.90 -3.07 -19.40
C VAL A 40 10.86 -3.50 -18.36
N LEU A 41 11.21 -4.48 -17.52
CA LEU A 41 10.35 -4.92 -16.43
C LEU A 41 10.04 -3.77 -15.47
N VAL A 42 11.06 -3.04 -15.02
CA VAL A 42 10.87 -1.92 -14.08
C VAL A 42 9.99 -0.83 -14.67
N GLU A 43 10.18 -0.46 -15.92
CA GLU A 43 9.34 0.55 -16.59
C GLU A 43 7.88 0.12 -16.65
N HIS A 44 7.60 -1.14 -16.98
CA HIS A 44 6.22 -1.63 -16.99
C HIS A 44 5.61 -1.75 -15.59
N LEU A 45 6.39 -2.14 -14.57
CA LEU A 45 5.92 -2.11 -13.19
C LEU A 45 5.55 -0.69 -12.77
N HIS A 46 6.40 0.29 -13.10
CA HIS A 46 6.19 1.71 -12.80
C HIS A 46 4.93 2.25 -13.46
N GLN A 47 4.78 2.03 -14.77
CA GLN A 47 3.57 2.43 -15.50
C GLN A 47 2.30 1.81 -14.88
N ARG A 48 2.37 0.54 -14.45
CA ARG A 48 1.23 -0.16 -13.88
C ARG A 48 0.87 0.32 -12.50
N TRP A 49 1.83 0.48 -11.60
CA TRP A 49 1.49 0.96 -10.26
C TRP A 49 0.99 2.40 -10.26
N LEU A 50 1.34 3.21 -11.27
CA LEU A 50 0.80 4.57 -11.42
C LEU A 50 -0.62 4.57 -12.03
N SER A 51 -0.95 3.61 -12.89
CA SER A 51 -2.23 3.55 -13.61
C SER A 51 -3.32 2.73 -12.92
N ASP A 52 -2.95 1.71 -12.14
CA ASP A 52 -3.84 0.76 -11.49
C ASP A 52 -3.71 0.82 -9.95
N SER A 53 -4.81 1.14 -9.28
CA SER A 53 -4.88 1.26 -7.81
C SER A 53 -4.57 -0.04 -7.07
N ASN A 54 -4.69 -1.18 -7.75
CA ASN A 54 -4.54 -2.52 -7.20
C ASN A 54 -3.19 -3.16 -7.48
N PHE A 55 -2.34 -2.52 -8.28
CA PHE A 55 -1.11 -3.13 -8.78
C PHE A 55 0.09 -2.94 -7.87
N GLY A 56 0.07 -1.97 -6.95
CA GLY A 56 1.17 -1.70 -6.02
C GLY A 56 1.64 -2.95 -5.25
N ASN A 57 0.69 -3.74 -4.73
CA ASN A 57 1.00 -5.00 -4.04
C ASN A 57 1.65 -6.05 -4.97
N ALA A 58 1.16 -6.17 -6.21
CA ALA A 58 1.72 -7.10 -7.18
C ALA A 58 3.15 -6.71 -7.55
N ALA A 59 3.41 -5.42 -7.79
CA ALA A 59 4.75 -4.91 -8.04
C ALA A 59 5.71 -5.21 -6.88
N ALA A 60 5.28 -4.95 -5.64
CA ALA A 60 6.05 -5.26 -4.44
C ALA A 60 6.38 -6.76 -4.33
N ARG A 61 5.40 -7.64 -4.58
CA ARG A 61 5.61 -9.10 -4.58
C ARG A 61 6.55 -9.58 -5.69
N ILE A 62 6.52 -8.96 -6.87
CA ILE A 62 7.46 -9.25 -7.97
C ILE A 62 8.89 -8.92 -7.54
N VAL A 63 9.10 -7.73 -6.96
CA VAL A 63 10.41 -7.29 -6.45
C VAL A 63 10.92 -8.24 -5.39
N ALA A 64 10.07 -8.60 -4.42
CA ALA A 64 10.41 -9.55 -3.36
C ALA A 64 10.78 -10.93 -3.92
N TYR A 65 10.03 -11.44 -4.89
CA TYR A 65 10.30 -12.74 -5.52
C TYR A 65 11.65 -12.75 -6.24
N ILE A 66 11.91 -11.73 -7.07
CA ILE A 66 13.17 -11.63 -7.83
C ILE A 66 14.37 -11.54 -6.88
N HIS A 67 14.28 -10.72 -5.85
CA HIS A 67 15.36 -10.60 -4.88
C HIS A 67 15.58 -11.90 -4.10
N ARG A 68 14.53 -12.63 -3.73
CA ARG A 68 14.69 -13.93 -3.05
C ARG A 68 15.35 -14.99 -3.95
N ASP A 69 15.07 -14.96 -5.25
CA ASP A 69 15.69 -15.88 -6.23
C ASP A 69 17.17 -15.55 -6.46
N ASN A 70 17.54 -14.25 -6.43
CA ASN A 70 18.92 -13.81 -6.53
C ASN A 70 19.24 -12.67 -5.54
N PRO A 71 19.56 -12.98 -4.27
CA PRO A 71 19.73 -11.99 -3.21
C PRO A 71 20.88 -11.01 -3.44
N ASN A 72 21.88 -11.39 -4.25
CA ASN A 72 23.01 -10.51 -4.56
C ASN A 72 22.72 -9.54 -5.71
N ASP A 73 21.62 -9.73 -6.45
CA ASP A 73 21.24 -8.84 -7.54
C ASP A 73 20.34 -7.70 -7.05
N MET A 74 20.97 -6.54 -6.84
CA MET A 74 20.29 -5.33 -6.41
C MET A 74 19.79 -4.45 -7.57
N LYS A 75 19.95 -4.88 -8.83
CA LYS A 75 19.60 -4.03 -9.99
C LYS A 75 18.12 -3.68 -10.03
N LEU A 76 17.24 -4.67 -9.88
CA LEU A 76 15.80 -4.44 -9.89
C LEU A 76 15.33 -3.61 -8.68
N PRO A 77 15.62 -4.02 -7.41
CA PRO A 77 15.21 -3.23 -6.25
C PRO A 77 15.70 -1.78 -6.30
N SER A 78 16.97 -1.55 -6.66
CA SER A 78 17.54 -0.20 -6.72
C SER A 78 16.86 0.68 -7.77
N LYS A 79 16.48 0.12 -8.93
CA LYS A 79 15.77 0.86 -9.96
C LYS A 79 14.33 1.18 -9.58
N VAL A 80 13.62 0.23 -8.96
CA VAL A 80 12.27 0.46 -8.43
C VAL A 80 12.29 1.55 -7.36
N LEU A 81 13.28 1.52 -6.46
CA LEU A 81 13.46 2.55 -5.45
C LEU A 81 13.74 3.91 -6.10
N SER A 82 14.66 3.96 -7.07
CA SER A 82 14.98 5.20 -7.80
C SER A 82 13.74 5.82 -8.44
N LEU A 83 12.92 5.04 -9.14
CA LEU A 83 11.68 5.54 -9.75
C LEU A 83 10.68 6.02 -8.69
N SER A 84 10.55 5.29 -7.58
CA SER A 84 9.67 5.69 -6.48
C SER A 84 10.11 7.03 -5.86
N LEU A 85 11.42 7.26 -5.72
CA LEU A 85 11.96 8.53 -5.22
C LEU A 85 11.86 9.65 -6.25
N ASP A 86 11.96 9.35 -7.54
CA ASP A 86 11.76 10.34 -8.60
C ASP A 86 10.29 10.77 -8.72
N ASP A 87 9.35 9.84 -8.53
CA ASP A 87 7.93 10.15 -8.39
C ASP A 87 7.68 11.07 -7.18
N TYR A 88 8.33 10.81 -6.04
CA TYR A 88 8.25 11.67 -4.85
C TYR A 88 8.72 13.10 -5.16
N LYS A 89 9.84 13.27 -5.87
CA LYS A 89 10.33 14.61 -6.28
C LYS A 89 9.29 15.36 -7.12
N LYS A 90 8.52 14.64 -7.94
CA LYS A 90 7.50 15.19 -8.85
C LYS A 90 6.06 15.16 -8.28
N ARG A 91 5.88 14.77 -7.02
CA ARG A 91 4.56 14.50 -6.40
C ARG A 91 3.51 15.59 -6.60
N TYR A 92 3.88 16.87 -6.49
CA TYR A 92 2.93 17.98 -6.66
C TYR A 92 2.49 18.14 -8.11
N GLU A 93 3.43 17.95 -9.06
CA GLU A 93 3.12 17.96 -10.49
C GLU A 93 2.20 16.79 -10.84
N MET A 94 2.54 15.58 -10.39
CA MET A 94 1.74 14.36 -10.57
C MET A 94 0.31 14.55 -10.04
N ARG A 95 0.15 15.07 -8.81
CA ARG A 95 -1.18 15.33 -8.23
C ARG A 95 -1.97 16.36 -9.01
N ARG A 96 -1.31 17.41 -9.51
CA ARG A 96 -1.95 18.46 -10.31
C ARG A 96 -2.42 17.93 -11.67
N SER A 97 -1.64 17.06 -12.31
CA SER A 97 -2.00 16.47 -13.60
C SER A 97 -3.07 15.39 -13.47
N ASP A 98 -2.92 14.49 -12.50
CA ASP A 98 -3.82 13.37 -12.29
C ASP A 98 -3.82 12.95 -10.81
N ARG A 99 -4.92 13.27 -10.12
CA ARG A 99 -5.07 12.91 -8.71
C ARG A 99 -5.19 11.40 -8.49
N LYS A 100 -5.69 10.62 -9.46
CA LYS A 100 -5.76 9.16 -9.36
C LYS A 100 -4.37 8.56 -9.44
N MET A 101 -3.54 9.05 -10.37
CA MET A 101 -2.13 8.65 -10.47
C MET A 101 -1.38 8.88 -9.16
N PHE A 102 -1.55 10.07 -8.56
CA PHE A 102 -0.95 10.37 -7.25
C PHE A 102 -1.44 9.43 -6.14
N ARG A 103 -2.74 9.15 -6.06
CA ARG A 103 -3.29 8.19 -5.09
C ARG A 103 -2.73 6.78 -5.27
N ASN A 104 -2.56 6.34 -6.52
CA ASN A 104 -1.96 5.04 -6.82
C ASN A 104 -0.49 4.99 -6.38
N TYR A 105 0.25 6.06 -6.60
CA TYR A 105 1.61 6.22 -6.09
C TYR A 105 1.68 6.13 -4.55
N CYS A 106 0.78 6.79 -3.82
CA CYS A 106 0.71 6.67 -2.36
C CYS A 106 0.49 5.22 -1.92
N ARG A 107 -0.40 4.49 -2.60
CA ARG A 107 -0.63 3.06 -2.33
C ARG A 107 0.62 2.23 -2.62
N SER A 108 1.33 2.49 -3.72
CA SER A 108 2.55 1.74 -4.04
C SER A 108 3.66 1.97 -3.01
N LEU A 109 3.80 3.16 -2.43
CA LEU A 109 4.78 3.43 -1.37
C LEU A 109 4.58 2.51 -0.16
N VAL A 110 3.33 2.38 0.30
CA VAL A 110 2.96 1.52 1.45
C VAL A 110 3.29 0.05 1.18
N GLU A 111 3.08 -0.41 -0.06
CA GLU A 111 3.31 -1.81 -0.44
C GLU A 111 4.80 -2.12 -0.67
N LEU A 112 5.55 -1.17 -1.23
CA LEU A 112 6.97 -1.34 -1.54
C LEU A 112 7.86 -1.22 -0.30
N MET A 113 7.49 -0.36 0.65
CA MET A 113 8.33 -0.05 1.81
C MET A 113 8.68 -1.29 2.67
N PRO A 114 7.74 -2.18 3.05
CA PRO A 114 8.09 -3.41 3.78
C PRO A 114 9.06 -4.30 3.01
N ILE A 115 8.85 -4.41 1.69
CA ILE A 115 9.74 -5.21 0.83
C ILE A 115 11.15 -4.61 0.82
N PHE A 116 11.27 -3.29 0.79
CA PHE A 116 12.57 -2.65 0.88
C PHE A 116 13.21 -2.82 2.26
N PHE A 117 12.47 -2.78 3.37
CA PHE A 117 13.01 -3.12 4.68
C PHE A 117 13.56 -4.55 4.75
N ASP A 118 12.87 -5.51 4.12
CA ASP A 118 13.33 -6.90 4.05
C ASP A 118 14.62 -7.07 3.22
N ILE A 119 14.79 -6.22 2.19
CA ILE A 119 15.96 -6.23 1.29
C ILE A 119 17.16 -5.52 1.95
N ASP A 120 16.95 -4.28 2.41
CA ASP A 120 17.96 -3.43 3.04
C ASP A 120 17.28 -2.34 3.89
N LYS A 121 17.68 -2.23 5.16
CA LYS A 121 17.08 -1.28 6.12
C LYS A 121 17.07 0.16 5.57
N TYR A 122 18.14 0.60 4.91
CA TYR A 122 18.24 1.98 4.42
C TYR A 122 17.34 2.23 3.21
N MET A 123 17.14 1.24 2.34
CA MET A 123 16.14 1.32 1.28
C MET A 123 14.73 1.53 1.85
N GLY A 124 14.34 0.75 2.86
CA GLY A 124 13.05 0.92 3.54
C GLY A 124 12.91 2.30 4.20
N THR A 125 13.92 2.70 4.99
CA THR A 125 13.95 4.00 5.66
C THR A 125 13.81 5.17 4.68
N SER A 126 14.41 5.07 3.49
CA SER A 126 14.33 6.14 2.47
C SER A 126 12.92 6.44 1.96
N LEU A 127 11.95 5.52 2.17
CA LEU A 127 10.54 5.71 1.78
C LEU A 127 9.64 6.20 2.91
N VAL A 128 10.08 6.19 4.17
CA VAL A 128 9.26 6.57 5.33
C VAL A 128 8.79 8.02 5.21
N ARG A 129 9.71 8.95 4.95
CA ARG A 129 9.37 10.36 4.77
C ARG A 129 8.51 10.60 3.52
N PRO A 130 8.86 10.08 2.32
CA PRO A 130 8.00 10.15 1.15
C PRO A 130 6.55 9.69 1.41
N LEU A 131 6.39 8.57 2.14
CA LEU A 131 5.08 8.03 2.47
C LEU A 131 4.26 9.00 3.32
N PHE A 132 4.81 9.47 4.44
CA PHE A 132 4.08 10.37 5.35
C PHE A 132 3.80 11.74 4.72
N ASP A 133 4.74 12.32 3.99
CA ASP A 133 4.52 13.58 3.26
C ASP A 133 3.38 13.44 2.25
N CYS A 134 3.32 12.32 1.51
CA CYS A 134 2.25 12.08 0.55
C CYS A 134 0.89 11.86 1.23
N MET A 135 0.86 11.22 2.41
CA MET A 135 -0.35 11.09 3.23
C MET A 135 -0.86 12.46 3.72
N PHE A 136 0.03 13.39 4.11
CA PHE A 136 -0.36 14.77 4.43
C PHE A 136 -0.90 15.51 3.22
N ILE A 137 -0.30 15.34 2.03
CA ILE A 137 -0.83 15.93 0.80
C ILE A 137 -2.27 15.45 0.53
N LEU A 138 -2.55 14.15 0.76
CA LEU A 138 -3.90 13.60 0.59
C LEU A 138 -4.92 14.11 1.62
N THR A 139 -4.50 14.64 2.77
CA THR A 139 -5.40 15.10 3.84
C THR A 139 -5.49 16.62 3.98
N GLU A 140 -4.51 17.37 3.49
CA GLU A 140 -4.42 18.83 3.71
C GLU A 140 -4.43 19.66 2.43
N SER A 141 -3.94 19.11 1.31
CA SER A 141 -3.73 19.88 0.07
C SER A 141 -4.98 19.89 -0.82
N ASN A 142 -6.04 20.55 -0.35
CA ASN A 142 -7.36 20.63 -0.99
C ASN A 142 -7.88 19.23 -1.38
N PRO A 143 -8.12 18.35 -0.39
CA PRO A 143 -8.46 16.97 -0.63
C PRO A 143 -9.87 16.82 -1.22
N ASP A 144 -10.04 15.85 -2.12
CA ASP A 144 -11.38 15.39 -2.53
C ASP A 144 -11.80 14.12 -1.80
N ASP A 145 -13.06 13.70 -2.01
CA ASP A 145 -13.63 12.48 -1.41
C ASP A 145 -12.73 11.26 -1.59
N GLY A 146 -12.18 11.05 -2.79
CA GLY A 146 -11.36 9.87 -3.02
C GLY A 146 -9.93 9.99 -2.48
N ASP A 147 -9.41 11.20 -2.23
CA ASP A 147 -8.13 11.38 -1.55
C ASP A 147 -8.25 10.89 -0.11
N LEU A 148 -9.35 11.29 0.55
CA LEU A 148 -9.70 10.86 1.89
C LEU A 148 -10.01 9.36 1.94
N LEU A 149 -10.71 8.83 0.92
CA LEU A 149 -10.91 7.40 0.78
C LEU A 149 -9.57 6.68 0.69
N CYS A 150 -8.64 7.15 -0.15
CA CYS A 150 -7.31 6.55 -0.30
C CYS A 150 -6.53 6.53 1.03
N VAL A 151 -6.59 7.59 1.82
CA VAL A 151 -5.94 7.67 3.14
C VAL A 151 -6.57 6.68 4.12
N ALA A 152 -7.90 6.66 4.22
CA ALA A 152 -8.62 5.74 5.09
C ALA A 152 -8.29 4.28 4.77
N GLN A 153 -8.28 3.97 3.48
CA GLN A 153 -7.91 2.69 2.89
C GLN A 153 -6.49 2.24 3.27
N ILE A 154 -5.51 3.14 3.16
CA ILE A 154 -4.13 2.89 3.60
C ILE A 154 -4.07 2.64 5.11
N LEU A 155 -4.76 3.48 5.90
CA LEU A 155 -4.78 3.36 7.36
C LEU A 155 -5.43 2.07 7.82
N ILE A 156 -6.54 1.64 7.22
CA ILE A 156 -7.21 0.39 7.58
C ILE A 156 -6.29 -0.80 7.31
N ARG A 157 -5.63 -0.82 6.16
CA ARG A 157 -4.85 -1.99 5.71
C ARG A 157 -3.45 -2.06 6.30
N SER A 158 -2.81 -0.92 6.47
CA SER A 158 -1.38 -0.82 6.82
C SER A 158 -1.13 0.08 8.03
N GLY A 159 -2.17 0.45 8.78
CA GLY A 159 -2.02 1.35 9.91
C GLY A 159 -1.17 0.81 11.06
N GLN A 160 -1.12 -0.51 11.28
CA GLN A 160 -0.19 -1.11 12.25
C GLN A 160 1.26 -0.81 11.89
N LEU A 161 1.63 -1.00 10.62
CA LEU A 161 2.96 -0.68 10.10
C LEU A 161 3.27 0.81 10.22
N LEU A 162 2.31 1.68 9.88
CA LEU A 162 2.49 3.13 10.00
C LEU A 162 2.67 3.56 11.46
N TYR A 163 1.91 2.95 12.38
CA TYR A 163 1.99 3.21 13.81
C TYR A 163 3.34 2.78 14.40
N GLU A 164 3.90 1.65 13.93
CA GLU A 164 5.23 1.20 14.33
C GLU A 164 6.35 2.13 13.81
N LEU A 165 6.15 2.77 12.66
CA LEU A 165 7.11 3.73 12.10
C LEU A 165 7.10 5.07 12.82
N ASP A 166 5.91 5.68 12.96
CA ASP A 166 5.75 6.94 13.68
C ASP A 166 4.29 7.11 14.17
N PRO A 167 4.00 6.84 15.45
CA PRO A 167 2.65 6.99 15.99
C PRO A 167 2.21 8.46 16.06
N HIS A 168 3.13 9.41 16.26
CA HIS A 168 2.80 10.83 16.35
C HIS A 168 2.36 11.41 15.00
N VAL A 169 2.95 10.94 13.91
CA VAL A 169 2.49 11.29 12.56
C VAL A 169 1.13 10.67 12.27
N CYS A 170 0.90 9.42 12.70
CA CYS A 170 -0.40 8.78 12.59
C CYS A 170 -1.49 9.56 13.33
N ASP A 171 -1.22 10.04 14.55
CA ASP A 171 -2.14 10.88 15.33
C ASP A 171 -2.57 12.13 14.54
N LYS A 172 -1.60 12.81 13.92
CA LYS A 172 -1.88 14.00 13.09
C LYS A 172 -2.77 13.67 11.91
N ILE A 173 -2.47 12.61 11.16
CA ILE A 173 -3.27 12.18 10.01
C ILE A 173 -4.70 11.81 10.45
N ILE A 174 -4.86 11.05 11.54
CA ILE A 174 -6.17 10.66 12.07
C ILE A 174 -6.98 11.86 12.52
N MET A 175 -6.35 12.86 13.13
CA MET A 175 -7.03 14.11 13.47
C MET A 175 -7.55 14.85 12.24
N LYS A 176 -6.82 14.83 11.11
CA LYS A 176 -7.31 15.41 9.83
C LYS A 176 -8.47 14.60 9.25
N CYS A 177 -8.42 13.27 9.33
CA CYS A 177 -9.55 12.41 8.96
C CYS A 177 -10.81 12.71 9.78
N ARG A 178 -10.67 12.88 11.11
CA ARG A 178 -11.78 13.25 12.01
C ARG A 178 -12.34 14.63 11.68
N LEU A 179 -11.48 15.62 11.43
CA LEU A 179 -11.92 16.95 11.00
C LEU A 179 -12.71 16.89 9.69
N SER A 180 -12.28 16.04 8.75
CA SER A 180 -12.97 15.84 7.48
C SER A 180 -14.34 15.18 7.65
N LEU A 181 -14.49 14.25 8.61
CA LEU A 181 -15.78 13.64 8.96
C LEU A 181 -16.76 14.63 9.60
N CYS A 182 -16.26 15.56 10.41
CA CYS A 182 -17.07 16.55 11.12
C CYS A 182 -17.32 17.82 10.30
N SER A 183 -16.62 18.00 9.18
CA SER A 183 -16.78 19.15 8.29
C SER A 183 -17.76 18.83 7.16
N ASN A 184 -18.47 19.87 6.70
CA ASN A 184 -19.29 19.82 5.48
C ASN A 184 -18.58 20.40 4.26
N ASP A 185 -17.28 20.72 4.37
CA ASP A 185 -16.49 21.34 3.29
C ASP A 185 -16.33 20.39 2.08
N ILE A 186 -16.31 19.09 2.33
CA ILE A 186 -16.15 18.05 1.32
C ILE A 186 -17.38 17.15 1.38
N ARG A 187 -18.06 16.99 0.24
CA ARG A 187 -19.18 16.05 0.13
C ARG A 187 -18.64 14.63 0.08
N LEU A 188 -18.58 13.98 1.24
CA LEU A 188 -18.10 12.61 1.35
C LEU A 188 -19.14 11.61 0.86
N SER A 189 -18.70 10.56 0.16
CA SER A 189 -19.53 9.38 -0.12
C SER A 189 -19.74 8.55 1.15
N ASP A 190 -20.75 7.68 1.14
CA ASP A 190 -21.03 6.80 2.29
C ASP A 190 -19.85 5.85 2.56
N LEU A 191 -19.21 5.34 1.50
CA LEU A 191 -18.01 4.51 1.60
C LEU A 191 -16.84 5.25 2.24
N THR A 192 -16.58 6.50 1.85
CA THR A 192 -15.52 7.31 2.46
C THR A 192 -15.80 7.59 3.93
N ARG A 193 -17.05 7.97 4.28
CA ARG A 193 -17.42 8.20 5.69
C ARG A 193 -17.23 6.94 6.53
N PHE A 194 -17.70 5.80 6.03
CA PHE A 194 -17.50 4.50 6.66
C PHE A 194 -16.02 4.16 6.85
N SER A 195 -15.21 4.35 5.81
CA SER A 195 -13.78 4.01 5.84
C SER A 195 -13.01 4.91 6.82
N LEU A 196 -13.29 6.22 6.84
CA LEU A 196 -12.66 7.16 7.77
C LEU A 196 -13.04 6.83 9.22
N LEU A 197 -14.30 6.46 9.48
CA LEU A 197 -14.76 6.05 10.80
C LEU A 197 -14.02 4.77 11.25
N ASN A 198 -13.92 3.77 10.37
CA ASN A 198 -13.17 2.54 10.65
C ASN A 198 -11.70 2.82 10.96
N ALA A 199 -11.03 3.65 10.15
CA ALA A 199 -9.65 4.04 10.39
C ALA A 199 -9.48 4.72 11.76
N ALA A 200 -10.43 5.56 12.18
CA ALA A 200 -10.40 6.25 13.47
C ALA A 200 -10.62 5.29 14.65
N ASP A 201 -11.50 4.30 14.51
CA ASP A 201 -11.71 3.26 15.53
C ASP A 201 -10.50 2.34 15.63
N LEU A 202 -9.96 1.87 14.50
CA LEU A 202 -8.72 1.09 14.47
C LEU A 202 -7.57 1.84 15.16
N TRP A 203 -7.38 3.13 14.87
CA TRP A 203 -6.37 3.94 15.55
C TRP A 203 -6.62 4.05 17.07
N THR A 204 -7.87 4.18 17.51
CA THR A 204 -8.23 4.25 18.94
C THR A 204 -7.73 3.02 19.71
N TYR A 205 -7.74 1.86 19.04
CA TYR A 205 -7.24 0.60 19.57
C TYR A 205 -5.84 0.24 19.04
N ARG A 206 -5.11 1.20 18.49
CA ARG A 206 -3.74 1.05 17.95
C ARG A 206 -3.61 -0.11 16.96
N TRP A 207 -4.62 -0.26 16.10
CA TRP A 207 -4.76 -1.36 15.14
C TRP A 207 -4.70 -2.77 15.75
N ASN A 208 -4.85 -2.88 17.06
CA ASN A 208 -4.95 -4.14 17.77
C ASN A 208 -6.40 -4.61 17.83
N LEU A 209 -6.75 -5.51 16.91
CA LEU A 209 -8.10 -6.07 16.80
C LEU A 209 -8.56 -6.84 18.04
N GLN A 210 -7.63 -7.42 18.79
CA GLN A 210 -7.96 -8.14 20.03
C GLN A 210 -8.37 -7.19 21.15
N ALA A 211 -7.91 -5.93 21.08
CA ALA A 211 -8.30 -4.88 22.03
C ALA A 211 -9.62 -4.20 21.64
N MET A 212 -10.13 -4.43 20.41
CA MET A 212 -11.36 -3.80 19.94
C MET A 212 -12.61 -4.47 20.55
N PRO A 213 -13.62 -3.69 20.95
CA PRO A 213 -14.92 -4.21 21.35
C PRO A 213 -15.57 -5.05 20.25
N TYR A 214 -16.13 -6.20 20.64
CA TYR A 214 -16.79 -7.13 19.72
C TYR A 214 -17.92 -6.48 18.91
N CYS A 215 -18.67 -5.54 19.50
CA CYS A 215 -19.74 -4.83 18.80
C CYS A 215 -19.24 -3.98 17.61
N LEU A 216 -18.05 -3.38 17.73
CA LEU A 216 -17.45 -2.62 16.63
C LEU A 216 -16.98 -3.58 15.53
N LEU A 217 -16.36 -4.70 15.90
CA LEU A 217 -15.96 -5.75 14.95
C LEU A 217 -17.17 -6.28 14.15
N GLN A 218 -18.28 -6.55 14.83
CA GLN A 218 -19.54 -6.97 14.19
C GLN A 218 -20.12 -5.89 13.28
N PHE A 219 -20.11 -4.61 13.72
CA PHE A 219 -20.60 -3.50 12.90
C PHE A 219 -19.84 -3.41 11.58
N TYR A 220 -18.51 -3.41 11.64
CA TYR A 220 -17.69 -3.35 10.45
C TYR A 220 -17.91 -4.57 9.57
N GLN A 221 -17.92 -5.79 10.14
CA GLN A 221 -18.19 -7.01 9.40
C GLN A 221 -19.54 -6.96 8.64
N ALA A 222 -20.63 -6.59 9.32
CA ALA A 222 -21.95 -6.54 8.70
C ALA A 222 -22.03 -5.51 7.56
N GLN A 223 -21.39 -4.34 7.74
CA GLN A 223 -21.32 -3.33 6.68
C GLN A 223 -20.51 -3.85 5.48
N TYR A 224 -19.38 -4.52 5.72
CA TYR A 224 -18.60 -5.13 4.64
C TYR A 224 -19.42 -6.14 3.83
N GLU A 225 -20.11 -7.06 4.50
CA GLU A 225 -20.96 -8.05 3.84
C GLU A 225 -22.05 -7.39 2.99
N ALA A 226 -22.64 -6.29 3.47
CA ALA A 226 -23.63 -5.50 2.73
C ALA A 226 -23.04 -4.78 1.50
N TYR A 227 -21.80 -4.29 1.57
CA TYR A 227 -21.10 -3.71 0.42
C TYR A 227 -20.64 -4.78 -0.59
N HIS A 228 -20.25 -5.97 -0.12
CA HIS A 228 -19.84 -7.09 -0.96
C HIS A 228 -20.99 -7.71 -1.78
N LEU A 229 -22.24 -7.58 -1.31
CA LEU A 229 -23.43 -8.00 -2.06
C LEU A 229 -23.83 -7.02 -3.18
N ASN A 230 -23.27 -5.80 -3.21
CA ASN A 230 -23.71 -4.70 -4.08
C ASN A 230 -22.68 -4.26 -5.14
N GLU A 231 -21.82 -5.16 -5.62
CA GLU A 231 -20.84 -4.90 -6.72
C GLU A 231 -19.83 -3.76 -6.45
N TYR A 232 -18.73 -4.07 -5.74
CA TYR A 232 -17.47 -3.33 -5.88
C TYR A 232 -16.28 -4.30 -5.80
N GLU A 233 -15.41 -4.28 -6.83
CA GLU A 233 -14.35 -5.27 -7.12
C GLU A 233 -13.17 -5.35 -6.14
N ASP A 234 -13.15 -4.58 -5.05
CA ASP A 234 -11.96 -4.48 -4.19
C ASP A 234 -12.08 -5.28 -2.89
N LYS A 235 -11.59 -6.51 -2.95
CA LYS A 235 -11.70 -7.53 -1.90
C LYS A 235 -10.66 -7.40 -0.77
N ARG A 236 -9.88 -6.30 -0.71
CA ARG A 236 -8.62 -6.25 0.09
C ARG A 236 -8.55 -5.19 1.18
N TRP A 237 -9.67 -4.55 1.52
CA TRP A 237 -9.74 -3.56 2.63
C TRP A 237 -9.75 -4.18 4.04
N LEU A 238 -9.56 -5.49 4.16
CA LEU A 238 -9.56 -6.18 5.44
C LEU A 238 -8.14 -6.25 6.01
N PRO A 239 -7.95 -5.96 7.32
CA PRO A 239 -6.73 -6.33 8.01
C PRO A 239 -6.51 -7.85 7.90
N GLN A 240 -5.34 -8.29 7.42
CA GLN A 240 -5.01 -9.71 7.38
C GLN A 240 -4.98 -10.27 8.82
N GLY A 241 -5.83 -11.25 9.10
CA GLY A 241 -5.95 -11.87 10.43
C GLY A 241 -7.33 -11.78 11.09
N MET A 242 -8.27 -10.97 10.57
CA MET A 242 -9.67 -10.98 11.05
C MET A 242 -10.44 -12.27 10.69
N TYR A 243 -9.98 -13.01 9.69
CA TYR A 243 -10.74 -14.07 9.03
C TYR A 243 -9.87 -15.30 8.79
N GLN A 244 -9.61 -16.09 9.84
CA GLN A 244 -9.29 -17.51 9.65
C GLN A 244 -10.42 -18.33 10.25
N SER A 245 -11.33 -18.77 9.39
CA SER A 245 -12.06 -20.01 9.64
C SER A 245 -11.04 -21.15 9.59
N SER A 246 -11.02 -21.98 10.62
CA SER A 246 -10.11 -23.09 10.81
C SER A 246 -10.02 -23.99 9.57
N THR A 247 -8.95 -23.87 8.78
CA THR A 247 -8.35 -24.99 8.02
C THR A 247 -6.97 -24.59 7.43
N THR A 248 -5.93 -25.20 8.00
CA THR A 248 -4.71 -25.69 7.33
C THR A 248 -3.69 -24.69 6.74
N THR A 249 -2.61 -24.46 7.54
CA THR A 249 -1.18 -24.21 7.19
C THR A 249 -0.79 -23.07 6.23
N LEU A 250 -0.12 -22.05 6.79
CA LEU A 250 1.36 -21.93 6.83
C LEU A 250 1.71 -20.83 7.83
N ALA A 251 2.66 -21.10 8.72
CA ALA A 251 3.05 -20.19 9.80
C ALA A 251 3.55 -18.84 9.26
N PRO A 252 3.19 -17.71 9.88
CA PRO A 252 3.85 -16.45 9.59
C PRO A 252 5.29 -16.53 10.12
N SER A 253 6.26 -16.43 9.21
CA SER A 253 7.65 -16.18 9.58
C SER A 253 7.71 -14.89 10.39
N SER A 254 8.28 -15.00 11.58
CA SER A 254 8.50 -13.94 12.56
C SER A 254 8.95 -12.62 11.93
N VAL A 255 8.10 -11.60 12.04
CA VAL A 255 8.49 -10.20 11.89
C VAL A 255 9.21 -9.81 13.19
N SER A 256 10.54 -9.89 13.21
CA SER A 256 11.37 -9.43 14.34
C SER A 256 12.33 -8.29 13.97
N SER A 257 12.15 -7.68 12.80
CA SER A 257 13.09 -6.67 12.28
C SER A 257 12.70 -5.21 12.57
N PHE A 258 11.44 -4.91 12.94
CA PHE A 258 10.96 -3.53 13.12
C PHE A 258 11.35 -2.88 14.46
N SER A 259 11.78 -3.66 15.45
CA SER A 259 12.03 -3.17 16.83
C SER A 259 13.38 -2.45 17.05
N LYS A 260 14.06 -2.00 16.00
CA LYS A 260 15.38 -1.34 16.08
C LYS A 260 15.49 -0.07 15.22
N LEU A 261 14.50 0.80 15.29
CA LEU A 261 14.62 2.19 14.86
C LEU A 261 14.68 3.07 16.12
N THR A 262 15.85 3.64 16.39
CA THR A 262 16.05 4.63 17.46
C THR A 262 15.92 6.03 16.86
N ASN A 263 15.49 7.02 17.65
CA ASN A 263 15.35 8.41 17.21
C ASN A 263 16.61 8.98 16.54
N ASP A 264 17.80 8.47 16.90
CA ASP A 264 19.08 8.87 16.30
C ASP A 264 19.23 8.52 14.81
N ASP A 265 18.48 7.52 14.30
CA ASP A 265 18.51 7.15 12.88
C ASP A 265 17.87 8.24 11.98
N PHE A 266 16.97 9.06 12.54
CA PHE A 266 16.27 10.13 11.80
C PHE A 266 17.05 11.44 11.74
N GLU A 267 17.96 11.71 12.68
CA GLU A 267 18.73 12.96 12.72
C GLU A 267 20.01 12.92 11.87
N SER A 268 20.47 11.75 11.44
CA SER A 268 21.69 11.59 10.63
C SER A 268 21.51 11.87 9.12
N ILE A 269 20.30 12.18 8.67
CA ILE A 269 19.97 12.45 7.26
C ILE A 269 19.41 13.88 7.12
N VAL A 270 20.24 14.86 7.47
CA VAL A 270 20.10 16.27 7.08
C VAL A 270 21.15 16.59 6.03
#